data_AF-A0A096AA38-F1
#
_entry.id   AF-A0A096AA38-F1
#
_cell.length_a   1.000
_cell.length_b   1.000
_cell.length_c   1.000
_cell.angle_alpha   90.00
_cell.angle_beta   90.00
_cell.angle_gamma   90.00
#
_symmetry.space_group_name_H-M   'P 1'
#
loop_
_entity.id
_entity.type
_entity.pdbx_description
1 polymer ?
#
loop_
_entity_poly.entity_id
_entity_poly.type
_entity_poly.pdbx_seq_one_letter_code
_entity_poly.pdbx_strand_id
1 'polypeptide(L)'
;PGTDNIADGSFNKNTEDKLYVTNGIQHPETFYADLQPLDFSYRYYNLWSMDNTIDDHNDNSVVKTIYDPCPAGFHMPASNAFTGFTMNGQDHGPMNVSGAWDYGWNFNNKISSPDATVYFPASGYRDYYDGSLYYVGSEGVYWSAVPYTNNSSCCLCVYSDNLYPLGYRERTDVNSVRPVSE
;
A
#
# COMPACT_ATOMS: atom_id res chain seq x y z
N PRO A 1 8.29 4.24 -3.86
CA PRO A 1 9.24 3.11 -4.11
C PRO A 1 9.93 3.14 -5.50
N GLY A 2 9.36 3.78 -6.53
CA GLY A 2 9.72 3.55 -7.94
C GLY A 2 11.05 4.05 -8.52
N THR A 3 12.07 4.34 -7.70
CA THR A 3 13.41 4.67 -8.21
C THR A 3 14.48 4.37 -7.17
N ASP A 4 15.67 3.94 -7.64
CA ASP A 4 16.90 3.86 -6.83
C ASP A 4 17.65 5.20 -6.79
N ASN A 5 17.45 6.06 -7.78
CA ASN A 5 18.02 7.41 -7.81
C ASN A 5 17.13 8.36 -6.99
N ILE A 6 17.33 8.39 -5.67
CA ILE A 6 16.63 9.29 -4.76
C ILE A 6 17.51 10.52 -4.51
N ALA A 7 17.03 11.72 -4.84
CA ALA A 7 17.72 12.97 -4.57
C ALA A 7 17.55 13.38 -3.09
N ASP A 8 18.67 13.66 -2.42
CA ASP A 8 18.79 14.18 -1.05
C ASP A 8 18.01 13.40 0.02
N GLY A 9 18.52 12.21 0.36
CA GLY A 9 17.95 11.31 1.36
C GLY A 9 17.87 9.87 0.87
N SER A 10 19.03 9.26 0.57
CA SER A 10 19.09 7.81 0.37
C SER A 10 18.67 7.11 1.66
N PHE A 11 17.85 6.06 1.54
CA PHE A 11 17.62 5.17 2.67
C PHE A 11 18.80 4.18 2.80
N ASN A 12 19.16 3.84 4.03
CA ASN A 12 20.12 2.78 4.31
C ASN A 12 19.41 1.44 4.18
N LYS A 13 19.88 0.60 3.27
CA LYS A 13 19.39 -0.78 3.19
C LYS A 13 20.10 -1.60 4.25
N ASN A 14 19.34 -2.16 5.19
CA ASN A 14 19.81 -3.07 6.21
C ASN A 14 19.23 -4.45 5.93
N THR A 15 20.10 -5.43 5.68
CA THR A 15 19.75 -6.83 5.46
C THR A 15 20.27 -7.72 6.59
N GLU A 16 20.74 -7.15 7.70
CA GLU A 16 21.40 -7.89 8.79
C GLU A 16 20.57 -7.86 10.08
N ASP A 17 19.83 -6.77 10.32
CA ASP A 17 18.99 -6.58 11.50
C ASP A 17 17.52 -6.89 11.23
N LYS A 18 16.82 -7.34 12.27
CA LYS A 18 15.37 -7.54 12.26
C LYS A 18 14.61 -6.21 12.28
N LEU A 19 13.49 -6.16 11.58
CA LEU A 19 12.52 -5.07 11.70
C LEU A 19 11.83 -5.13 13.06
N TYR A 20 11.94 -4.07 13.84
CA TYR A 20 11.12 -3.83 15.04
C TYR A 20 10.53 -2.42 14.93
N VAL A 21 9.32 -2.19 15.46
CA VAL A 21 8.71 -0.84 15.45
C VAL A 21 9.63 0.21 16.08
N THR A 22 10.34 -0.15 17.15
CA THR A 22 11.33 0.73 17.78
C THR A 22 12.47 1.11 16.84
N ASN A 23 12.98 0.16 16.05
CA ASN A 23 14.05 0.41 15.10
C ASN A 23 13.58 1.34 13.97
N GLY A 24 12.37 1.10 13.43
CA GLY A 24 11.79 1.99 12.42
C GLY A 24 11.54 3.41 12.93
N ILE A 25 11.22 3.59 14.22
CA ILE A 25 11.08 4.92 14.84
C ILE A 25 12.43 5.60 15.03
N GLN A 26 13.47 4.85 15.45
CA GLN A 26 14.80 5.40 15.76
C GLN A 26 15.64 5.65 14.50
N HIS A 27 15.38 4.89 13.43
CA HIS A 27 16.13 4.90 12.18
C HIS A 27 15.17 4.95 10.97
N PRO A 28 14.36 6.02 10.83
CA PRO A 28 13.39 6.15 9.75
C PRO A 28 14.06 6.21 8.36
N GLU A 29 15.35 6.49 8.29
CA GLU A 29 16.16 6.42 7.08
C GLU A 29 16.56 4.99 6.70
N THR A 30 16.26 3.98 7.51
CA THR A 30 16.69 2.60 7.26
C THR A 30 15.55 1.72 6.78
N PHE A 31 15.74 1.09 5.63
CA PHE A 31 14.91 -0.01 5.17
C PHE A 31 15.46 -1.33 5.72
N TYR A 32 14.67 -2.00 6.55
CA TYR A 32 15.00 -3.30 7.12
C TYR A 32 14.41 -4.41 6.24
N ALA A 33 15.25 -5.03 5.42
CA ALA A 33 14.92 -6.25 4.71
C ALA A 33 14.96 -7.41 5.72
N ASP A 34 13.86 -8.15 5.84
CA ASP A 34 13.73 -9.17 6.89
C ASP A 34 14.28 -10.51 6.38
N LEU A 35 15.50 -10.86 6.80
CA LEU A 35 16.07 -12.17 6.54
C LEU A 35 15.33 -13.23 7.38
N GLN A 36 14.84 -14.26 6.69
CA GLN A 36 14.17 -15.42 7.28
C GLN A 36 14.93 -16.00 8.51
N PRO A 37 14.20 -16.51 9.52
CA PRO A 37 12.75 -16.59 9.59
C PRO A 37 12.13 -15.28 10.07
N LEU A 38 11.09 -14.87 9.35
CA LEU A 38 10.36 -13.63 9.62
C LEU A 38 9.75 -13.68 11.03
N ASP A 39 10.28 -12.88 11.94
CA ASP A 39 9.88 -12.85 13.35
C ASP A 39 8.75 -11.84 13.52
N PHE A 40 7.52 -12.30 13.43
CA PHE A 40 6.35 -11.44 13.33
C PHE A 40 5.79 -10.91 14.65
N SER A 41 6.60 -10.97 15.71
CA SER A 41 6.23 -10.55 17.07
C SER A 41 5.98 -9.04 17.22
N TYR A 42 6.35 -8.22 16.23
CA TYR A 42 6.21 -6.75 16.25
C TYR A 42 4.95 -6.21 15.54
N ARG A 43 3.92 -7.05 15.35
CA ARG A 43 2.74 -6.74 14.54
C ARG A 43 1.57 -6.18 15.33
N TYR A 44 1.08 -5.05 14.85
CA TYR A 44 -0.09 -4.39 15.40
C TYR A 44 -1.21 -4.39 14.37
N TYR A 45 -2.41 -4.76 14.82
CA TYR A 45 -3.65 -4.57 14.06
C TYR A 45 -3.96 -3.09 13.87
N ASN A 46 -3.60 -2.28 14.86
CA ASN A 46 -3.95 -0.88 14.96
C ASN A 46 -2.76 0.07 14.69
N LEU A 47 -1.80 -0.34 13.85
CA LEU A 47 -0.65 0.51 13.55
C LEU A 47 -1.08 1.83 12.89
N TRP A 48 -1.97 1.78 11.90
CA TRP A 48 -2.45 2.95 11.16
C TRP A 48 -3.90 3.34 11.48
N SER A 49 -4.64 2.52 12.21
CA SER A 49 -6.01 2.80 12.66
C SER A 49 -6.18 2.43 14.13
N MET A 50 -6.36 3.41 15.01
CA MET A 50 -6.25 3.29 16.47
C MET A 50 -7.12 2.18 17.08
N ASP A 51 -8.34 2.03 16.57
CA ASP A 51 -9.36 1.12 17.09
C ASP A 51 -9.49 -0.18 16.28
N ASN A 52 -8.58 -0.41 15.31
CA ASN A 52 -8.67 -1.60 14.47
C ASN A 52 -8.36 -2.88 15.26
N THR A 53 -9.26 -3.85 15.15
CA THR A 53 -9.14 -5.19 15.76
C THR A 53 -9.37 -6.31 14.74
N ILE A 54 -9.46 -5.97 13.45
CA ILE A 54 -9.82 -6.87 12.36
C ILE A 54 -8.64 -7.01 11.38
N ASP A 55 -8.47 -8.19 10.80
CA ASP A 55 -7.50 -8.52 9.74
C ASP A 55 -8.18 -8.93 8.43
N ASP A 56 -9.26 -8.27 8.06
CA ASP A 56 -9.96 -8.52 6.80
C ASP A 56 -10.53 -7.21 6.22
N HIS A 57 -10.99 -7.30 4.98
CA HIS A 57 -11.57 -6.22 4.21
C HIS A 57 -12.83 -5.66 4.87
N ASN A 58 -12.87 -4.35 5.09
CA ASN A 58 -13.98 -3.67 5.73
C ASN A 58 -14.01 -2.17 5.42
N ASP A 59 -15.14 -1.55 5.75
CA ASP A 59 -15.42 -0.11 5.61
C ASP A 59 -15.42 0.61 6.97
N ASN A 60 -14.78 0.05 8.00
CA ASN A 60 -14.68 0.73 9.28
C ASN A 60 -13.86 2.01 9.14
N SER A 61 -14.27 3.04 9.88
CA SER A 61 -13.55 4.32 9.90
C SER A 61 -12.10 4.11 10.35
N VAL A 62 -11.17 4.79 9.66
CA VAL A 62 -9.75 4.76 9.98
C VAL A 62 -9.45 5.93 10.91
N VAL A 63 -9.16 5.62 12.17
CA VAL A 63 -8.77 6.62 13.17
C VAL A 63 -7.25 6.76 13.16
N LYS A 64 -6.75 7.83 12.55
CA LYS A 64 -5.31 8.11 12.39
C LYS A 64 -4.52 7.94 13.70
N THR A 65 -3.42 7.19 13.66
CA THR A 65 -2.45 7.09 14.76
C THR A 65 -1.24 8.00 14.52
N ILE A 66 -0.32 8.06 15.49
CA ILE A 66 0.99 8.72 15.31
C ILE A 66 1.91 7.97 14.34
N TYR A 67 1.59 6.73 13.95
CA TYR A 67 2.37 5.91 13.02
C TYR A 67 1.79 5.87 11.60
N ASP A 68 0.60 6.45 11.40
CA ASP A 68 0.03 6.66 10.07
C ASP A 68 0.93 7.64 9.28
N PRO A 69 1.41 7.27 8.09
CA PRO A 69 2.40 8.05 7.34
C PRO A 69 1.81 9.27 6.62
N CYS A 70 0.49 9.48 6.69
CA CYS A 70 -0.17 10.55 5.95
C CYS A 70 0.05 11.92 6.62
N PRO A 71 -0.04 13.04 5.88
CA PRO A 71 -0.03 14.38 6.45
C PRO A 71 -1.20 14.63 7.43
N ALA A 72 -1.10 15.70 8.22
CA ALA A 72 -2.22 16.15 9.05
C ALA A 72 -3.45 16.49 8.19
N GLY A 73 -4.64 16.09 8.63
CA GLY A 73 -5.88 16.20 7.85
C GLY A 73 -6.13 15.03 6.89
N PHE A 74 -5.20 14.08 6.78
CA PHE A 74 -5.35 12.86 5.99
C PHE A 74 -5.03 11.61 6.81
N HIS A 75 -5.57 10.48 6.40
CA HIS A 75 -5.28 9.16 6.97
C HIS A 75 -5.15 8.10 5.87
N MET A 76 -4.65 6.93 6.25
CA MET A 76 -4.62 5.77 5.37
C MET A 76 -6.05 5.34 4.99
N PRO A 77 -6.27 4.83 3.76
CA PRO A 77 -7.59 4.38 3.34
C PRO A 77 -8.03 3.12 4.09
N ALA A 78 -9.34 2.96 4.29
CA ALA A 78 -9.92 1.68 4.73
C ALA A 78 -9.63 0.58 3.69
N SER A 79 -9.68 -0.70 4.09
CA SER A 79 -9.31 -1.81 3.20
C SER A 79 -10.24 -1.98 2.00
N ASN A 80 -11.50 -1.54 2.10
CA ASN A 80 -12.45 -1.53 0.97
C ASN A 80 -12.41 -0.27 0.10
N ALA A 81 -11.59 0.74 0.43
CA ALA A 81 -11.63 2.05 -0.24
C ALA A 81 -11.39 1.99 -1.75
N PHE A 82 -10.70 0.96 -2.23
CA PHE A 82 -10.35 0.81 -3.65
C PHE A 82 -11.35 -0.04 -4.44
N THR A 83 -12.38 -0.61 -3.81
CA THR A 83 -13.37 -1.47 -4.49
C THR A 83 -14.08 -0.75 -5.65
N GLY A 84 -14.29 0.56 -5.55
CA GLY A 84 -14.85 1.37 -6.66
C GLY A 84 -14.00 1.43 -7.94
N PHE A 85 -12.76 0.94 -7.91
CA PHE A 85 -11.89 0.87 -9.09
C PHE A 85 -12.21 -0.32 -10.00
N THR A 86 -13.01 -1.28 -9.55
CA THR A 86 -13.71 -2.22 -10.43
C THR A 86 -15.21 -1.99 -10.39
N MET A 87 -15.89 -2.27 -11.50
CA MET A 87 -17.33 -2.03 -11.66
C MET A 87 -18.20 -2.87 -10.72
N ASN A 88 -17.66 -3.97 -10.20
CA ASN A 88 -18.34 -4.90 -9.31
C ASN A 88 -17.69 -4.97 -7.91
N GLY A 89 -16.66 -4.17 -7.62
CA GLY A 89 -15.99 -4.18 -6.34
C GLY A 89 -15.16 -5.43 -6.04
N GLN A 90 -14.87 -6.26 -7.05
CA GLN A 90 -14.15 -7.51 -6.88
C GLN A 90 -12.80 -7.49 -7.63
N ASP A 91 -11.87 -8.32 -7.15
CA ASP A 91 -10.65 -8.65 -7.87
C ASP A 91 -10.95 -9.22 -9.25
N HIS A 92 -10.12 -8.86 -10.22
CA HIS A 92 -10.33 -9.18 -11.64
C HIS A 92 -11.68 -8.71 -12.20
N GLY A 93 -12.37 -7.83 -11.49
CA GLY A 93 -13.58 -7.19 -11.99
C GLY A 93 -13.29 -6.31 -13.21
N PRO A 94 -14.32 -6.02 -14.03
CA PRO A 94 -14.18 -5.03 -15.10
C PRO A 94 -13.66 -3.70 -14.52
N MET A 95 -12.54 -3.20 -15.04
CA MET A 95 -11.89 -2.00 -14.50
C MET A 95 -12.74 -0.75 -14.74
N ASN A 96 -12.91 0.06 -13.70
CA ASN A 96 -13.60 1.36 -13.76
C ASN A 96 -12.60 2.48 -14.11
N VAL A 97 -12.13 2.47 -15.36
CA VAL A 97 -11.05 3.35 -15.84
C VAL A 97 -11.49 4.23 -17.02
N SER A 98 -10.70 5.26 -17.31
CA SER A 98 -10.81 6.07 -18.52
C SER A 98 -9.45 6.17 -19.21
N GLY A 99 -9.44 6.07 -20.54
CA GLY A 99 -8.22 6.06 -21.34
C GLY A 99 -7.53 4.71 -21.39
N ALA A 100 -6.34 4.69 -21.99
CA ALA A 100 -5.48 3.52 -22.09
C ALA A 100 -4.48 3.47 -20.92
N TRP A 101 -3.86 2.30 -20.71
CA TRP A 101 -2.75 2.15 -19.78
C TRP A 101 -1.60 3.06 -20.20
N ASP A 102 -1.08 3.83 -19.26
CA ASP A 102 0.11 4.65 -19.45
C ASP A 102 0.94 4.60 -18.18
N TYR A 103 1.68 3.49 -18.02
CA TYR A 103 2.46 3.18 -16.81
C TYR A 103 1.64 3.35 -15.52
N GLY A 104 0.35 3.02 -15.58
CA GLY A 104 -0.65 3.31 -14.56
C GLY A 104 -2.04 3.48 -15.16
N TRP A 105 -3.03 3.64 -14.29
CA TRP A 105 -4.44 3.81 -14.67
C TRP A 105 -5.03 5.13 -14.17
N ASN A 106 -5.93 5.70 -14.97
CA ASN A 106 -6.85 6.75 -14.53
C ASN A 106 -8.19 6.11 -14.12
N PHE A 107 -8.44 6.01 -12.82
CA PHE A 107 -9.69 5.46 -12.29
C PHE A 107 -10.77 6.53 -12.25
N ASN A 108 -11.99 6.17 -12.63
CA ASN A 108 -13.14 7.06 -12.54
C ASN A 108 -13.60 7.23 -11.09
N ASN A 109 -14.07 8.42 -10.72
CA ASN A 109 -14.57 8.70 -9.38
C ASN A 109 -15.97 8.12 -9.10
N LYS A 110 -16.70 7.67 -10.13
CA LYS A 110 -18.05 7.11 -10.04
C LYS A 110 -18.17 5.90 -10.97
N ILE A 111 -19.03 4.96 -10.62
CA ILE A 111 -19.37 3.80 -11.48
C ILE A 111 -20.23 4.23 -12.68
N SER A 112 -21.17 5.16 -12.45
CA SER A 112 -22.06 5.68 -13.49
C SER A 112 -21.90 7.20 -13.62
N SER A 113 -21.85 7.66 -14.88
CA SER A 113 -21.67 9.09 -15.23
C SER A 113 -20.48 9.75 -14.51
N PRO A 114 -19.25 9.21 -14.69
CA PRO A 114 -18.06 9.79 -14.06
C PRO A 114 -17.79 11.20 -14.60
N ASP A 115 -17.35 12.08 -13.72
CA ASP A 115 -17.04 13.48 -14.01
C ASP A 115 -15.60 13.87 -13.61
N ALA A 116 -14.85 12.94 -13.01
CA ALA A 116 -13.44 13.10 -12.71
C ALA A 116 -12.70 11.76 -12.72
N THR A 117 -11.38 11.83 -12.85
CA THR A 117 -10.49 10.67 -12.73
C THR A 117 -9.36 10.95 -11.74
N VAL A 118 -8.78 9.87 -11.21
CA VAL A 118 -7.58 9.90 -10.37
C VAL A 118 -6.53 8.94 -10.92
N TYR A 119 -5.29 9.42 -11.06
CA TYR A 119 -4.21 8.63 -11.63
C TYR A 119 -3.43 7.86 -10.57
N PHE A 120 -3.26 6.56 -10.81
CA PHE A 120 -2.48 5.62 -10.01
C PHE A 120 -1.34 5.04 -10.85
N PRO A 121 -0.09 5.51 -10.66
CA PRO A 121 1.06 4.98 -11.39
C PRO A 121 1.40 3.55 -10.98
N ALA A 122 1.96 2.82 -11.93
CA ALA A 122 2.66 1.57 -11.72
C ALA A 122 4.07 1.85 -11.17
N SER A 123 4.15 2.27 -9.90
CA SER A 123 5.40 2.70 -9.29
C SER A 123 6.39 1.57 -8.96
N GLY A 124 6.03 0.31 -9.22
CA GLY A 124 6.73 -0.84 -8.66
C GLY A 124 6.64 -0.91 -7.13
N TYR A 125 7.42 -1.82 -6.57
CA TYR A 125 7.58 -2.01 -5.12
C TYR A 125 9.03 -2.41 -4.80
N ARG A 126 9.41 -2.33 -3.52
CA ARG A 126 10.66 -2.94 -3.04
C ARG A 126 10.36 -4.20 -2.25
N ASP A 127 11.01 -5.27 -2.66
CA ASP A 127 10.82 -6.61 -2.11
C ASP A 127 11.31 -6.70 -0.67
N TYR A 128 10.56 -7.39 0.18
CA TYR A 128 10.93 -7.54 1.58
C TYR A 128 12.22 -8.33 1.83
N TYR A 129 12.63 -9.22 0.91
CA TYR A 129 13.77 -10.12 1.11
C TYR A 129 15.10 -9.38 1.05
N ASP A 130 15.23 -8.46 0.10
CA ASP A 130 16.46 -7.74 -0.14
C ASP A 130 16.22 -6.27 -0.53
N GLY A 131 15.03 -5.72 -0.47
CA GLY A 131 14.78 -4.32 -0.86
C GLY A 131 15.01 -3.99 -2.33
N SER A 132 15.21 -5.00 -3.18
CA SER A 132 15.36 -4.81 -4.62
C SER A 132 14.08 -4.20 -5.18
N LEU A 133 14.26 -3.26 -6.11
CA LEU A 133 13.17 -2.58 -6.78
C LEU A 133 12.68 -3.41 -7.96
N TYR A 134 11.38 -3.73 -7.97
CA TYR A 134 10.77 -4.52 -9.03
C TYR A 134 9.58 -3.83 -9.69
N TYR A 135 9.30 -4.24 -10.93
CA TYR A 135 8.06 -3.95 -11.67
C TYR A 135 7.70 -2.46 -11.86
N VAL A 136 8.70 -1.58 -11.88
CA VAL A 136 8.50 -0.17 -12.22
C VAL A 136 7.91 -0.06 -13.63
N GLY A 137 6.77 0.61 -13.73
CA GLY A 137 6.03 0.79 -14.98
C GLY A 137 5.07 -0.35 -15.33
N SER A 138 5.08 -1.47 -14.60
CA SER A 138 4.22 -2.62 -14.86
C SER A 138 3.28 -2.98 -13.70
N GLU A 139 3.66 -2.67 -12.47
CA GLU A 139 2.83 -2.89 -11.27
C GLU A 139 2.79 -1.66 -10.37
N GLY A 140 1.65 -1.36 -9.76
CA GLY A 140 1.52 -0.41 -8.65
C GLY A 140 0.84 -1.07 -7.45
N VAL A 141 1.44 -0.95 -6.27
CA VAL A 141 0.87 -1.48 -5.03
C VAL A 141 0.62 -0.35 -4.04
N TYR A 142 -0.57 -0.32 -3.45
CA TYR A 142 -1.02 0.75 -2.58
C TYR A 142 -1.59 0.21 -1.27
N TRP A 143 -0.94 0.54 -0.15
CA TRP A 143 -1.36 0.06 1.16
C TRP A 143 -2.69 0.66 1.62
N SER A 144 -3.43 -0.13 2.40
CA SER A 144 -4.56 0.30 3.22
C SER A 144 -4.21 0.22 4.72
N ALA A 145 -5.10 0.72 5.58
CA ALA A 145 -4.89 0.79 7.03
C ALA A 145 -4.92 -0.58 7.75
N VAL A 146 -5.44 -1.63 7.11
CA VAL A 146 -5.85 -2.88 7.77
C VAL A 146 -4.93 -4.05 7.36
N PRO A 147 -4.49 -4.91 8.29
CA PRO A 147 -3.82 -6.16 7.95
C PRO A 147 -4.80 -7.16 7.28
N TYR A 148 -4.28 -8.18 6.59
CA TYR A 148 -5.11 -9.27 6.01
C TYR A 148 -4.85 -10.63 6.66
N THR A 149 -3.61 -10.87 7.05
CA THR A 149 -3.26 -12.02 7.88
C THR A 149 -2.21 -11.56 8.86
N ASN A 150 -1.63 -12.49 9.62
CA ASN A 150 -0.39 -12.19 10.30
C ASN A 150 0.61 -11.58 9.30
N ASN A 151 0.84 -12.23 8.16
CA ASN A 151 1.98 -11.94 7.26
C ASN A 151 1.75 -10.86 6.23
N SER A 152 0.50 -10.51 6.00
CA SER A 152 0.09 -9.71 4.86
C SER A 152 -0.77 -8.53 5.31
N SER A 153 -0.74 -7.46 4.54
CA SER A 153 -1.64 -6.31 4.70
C SER A 153 -2.52 -6.16 3.47
N CYS A 154 -3.73 -5.62 3.66
CA CYS A 154 -4.62 -5.30 2.56
C CYS A 154 -4.03 -4.16 1.72
N CYS A 155 -4.11 -4.30 0.40
CA CYS A 155 -3.61 -3.32 -0.55
C CYS A 155 -4.39 -3.38 -1.87
N LEU A 156 -4.32 -2.31 -2.64
CA LEU A 156 -4.67 -2.33 -4.06
C LEU A 156 -3.44 -2.74 -4.87
N CYS A 157 -3.57 -3.74 -5.74
CA CYS A 157 -2.56 -4.07 -6.77
C CYS A 157 -3.08 -3.72 -8.17
N VAL A 158 -2.27 -2.97 -8.92
CA VAL A 158 -2.60 -2.39 -10.22
C VAL A 158 -1.64 -2.92 -11.28
N TYR A 159 -2.17 -3.53 -12.33
CA TYR A 159 -1.42 -4.00 -13.50
C TYR A 159 -2.04 -3.46 -14.80
N SER A 160 -1.34 -3.64 -15.92
CA SER A 160 -1.86 -3.27 -17.25
C SER A 160 -3.15 -4.01 -17.62
N ASP A 161 -3.29 -5.27 -17.21
CA ASP A 161 -4.40 -6.12 -17.67
C ASP A 161 -5.29 -6.64 -16.53
N ASN A 162 -4.91 -6.37 -15.29
CA ASN A 162 -5.61 -6.87 -14.10
C ASN A 162 -5.62 -5.81 -12.99
N LEU A 163 -6.61 -5.92 -12.11
CA LEU A 163 -6.77 -5.06 -10.96
C LEU A 163 -7.27 -5.87 -9.76
N TYR A 164 -6.65 -5.63 -8.61
CA TYR A 164 -6.97 -6.31 -7.35
C TYR A 164 -7.25 -5.26 -6.28
N PRO A 165 -8.47 -4.70 -6.21
CA PRO A 165 -8.85 -3.77 -5.15
C PRO A 165 -8.91 -4.41 -3.75
N LEU A 166 -8.97 -5.75 -3.66
CA LEU A 166 -8.96 -6.54 -2.42
C LEU A 166 -7.67 -7.37 -2.29
N GLY A 167 -6.59 -6.87 -2.90
CA GLY A 167 -5.29 -7.52 -2.87
C GLY A 167 -4.66 -7.53 -1.48
N TYR A 168 -3.59 -8.31 -1.34
CA TYR A 168 -2.75 -8.31 -0.15
C TYR A 168 -1.29 -8.55 -0.51
N ARG A 169 -0.39 -8.00 0.29
CA ARG A 169 1.07 -8.12 0.13
C ARG A 169 1.75 -8.29 1.48
N GLU A 170 2.97 -8.82 1.46
CA GLU A 170 3.81 -8.98 2.62
C GLU A 170 4.02 -7.64 3.32
N ARG A 171 3.76 -7.59 4.64
CA ARG A 171 3.78 -6.32 5.42
C ARG A 171 5.13 -5.60 5.42
N THR A 172 6.18 -6.33 5.07
CA THR A 172 7.57 -5.87 5.00
C THR A 172 7.95 -5.30 3.63
N ASP A 173 7.07 -5.42 2.62
CA ASP A 173 7.28 -4.76 1.32
C ASP A 173 7.16 -3.24 1.43
N VAL A 174 7.97 -2.54 0.65
CA VAL A 174 7.83 -1.08 0.50
C VAL A 174 6.94 -0.78 -0.69
N ASN A 175 5.67 -0.52 -0.39
CA ASN A 175 4.66 -0.14 -1.36
C ASN A 175 4.30 1.34 -1.24
N SER A 176 3.52 1.85 -2.21
CA SER A 176 3.04 3.22 -2.18
C SER A 176 1.90 3.38 -1.17
N VAL A 177 1.66 4.62 -0.72
CA VAL A 177 0.50 4.99 0.10
C VAL A 177 -0.30 6.08 -0.63
N ARG A 178 -1.62 6.09 -0.42
CA ARG A 178 -2.52 7.11 -0.98
C ARG A 178 -3.39 7.68 0.13
N PRO A 179 -2.94 8.77 0.79
CA PRO A 179 -3.71 9.43 1.83
C PRO A 179 -5.12 9.83 1.35
N VAL A 180 -6.11 9.71 2.22
CA VAL A 180 -7.49 10.16 2.00
C VAL A 180 -7.91 11.13 3.09
N SER A 181 -8.93 11.95 2.81
CA SER A 181 -9.56 12.86 3.78
C SER A 181 -11.08 12.71 3.65
N GLU A 182 -11.77 12.60 4.79
CA GLU A 182 -13.23 12.53 4.89
C GLU A 182 -13.82 13.80 5.53
#